data_AF-A0A2G9RGR6-F1
#
_entry.id   AF-A0A2G9RGR6-F1
#
_cell.length_a   1.000
_cell.length_b   1.000
_cell.length_c   1.000
_cell.angle_alpha   90.00
_cell.angle_beta   90.00
_cell.angle_gamma   90.00
#
_symmetry.space_group_name_H-M   'P 1'
#
loop_
_entity.id
_entity.type
_entity.pdbx_description
1 polymer ?
#
loop_
_entity_poly.entity_id
_entity_poly.type
_entity_poly.pdbx_seq_one_letter_code
_entity_poly.pdbx_strand_id
1 'polypeptide(L)'
;MFLPTLLSQATPEQQDRFFMPAWNLEIIGTYAQTEMGHGTHLRGLETTATYDPSTQEFILNSPTVSSIKWWPGGCEWVGVRYTHSHREFVALTCFVLTVGKTSNHAVVLAQLYTQGECKGLHAFIVPIREMGTHEPLPGVTVGDIGPKFGFDEIDNGFLSFNKFRIPRENMLMKYAKVEPDGTYVKPLSDKLTYGTMVFIRSMIVGDSARSLSRACTIAIRYSAVRHQSEIRVGDPEPQILNFQTQQYKLFPLLATAYAFHFVGSYMSETYHRITGDIQQGNLNELPELHALSAGLKAFTTWVASAGIEECRMACGGHGYSRCSGIPDIYVTFTPACTYEGENTVMMLQTARFLFKSYTAATSGERLGGMLSYLNDVSSQHVQPQPLAGRSQININDLLSLVEAYKQRAA
;
A
#
# COMPACT_ATOMS: atom_id res chain seq x y z
N MET A 1 -8.80 -2.12 5.20
CA MET A 1 -7.81 -2.80 6.02
C MET A 1 -8.46 -3.69 7.08
N PHE A 2 -9.66 -3.36 7.56
CA PHE A 2 -10.29 -4.05 8.69
C PHE A 2 -10.59 -5.53 8.41
N LEU A 3 -11.37 -5.84 7.37
CA LEU A 3 -11.74 -7.23 7.02
C LEU A 3 -10.51 -8.11 6.69
N PRO A 4 -9.54 -7.67 5.85
CA PRO A 4 -8.33 -8.44 5.61
C PRO A 4 -7.51 -8.72 6.88
N THR A 5 -7.45 -7.75 7.81
CA THR A 5 -6.77 -7.95 9.10
C THR A 5 -7.50 -9.00 9.95
N LEU A 6 -8.83 -9.00 10.00
CA LEU A 6 -9.57 -10.05 10.70
C LEU A 6 -9.33 -11.44 10.09
N LEU A 7 -9.42 -11.58 8.76
CA LEU A 7 -9.17 -12.87 8.09
C LEU A 7 -7.74 -13.39 8.34
N SER A 8 -6.77 -12.48 8.33
CA SER A 8 -5.36 -12.85 8.46
C SER A 8 -4.90 -13.05 9.89
N GLN A 9 -5.40 -12.30 10.86
CA GLN A 9 -4.84 -12.22 12.23
C GLN A 9 -5.83 -12.61 13.34
N ALA A 10 -7.13 -12.72 13.07
CA ALA A 10 -8.10 -13.16 14.07
C ALA A 10 -8.19 -14.69 14.13
N THR A 11 -8.51 -15.23 15.33
CA THR A 11 -8.85 -16.65 15.50
C THR A 11 -10.24 -16.95 14.89
N PRO A 12 -10.59 -18.22 14.63
CA PRO A 12 -11.92 -18.57 14.12
C PRO A 12 -13.06 -17.97 14.97
N GLU A 13 -12.95 -18.02 16.30
CA GLU A 13 -13.95 -17.49 17.22
C GLU A 13 -14.07 -15.97 17.13
N GLN A 14 -12.95 -15.28 16.91
CA GLN A 14 -12.94 -13.83 16.68
C GLN A 14 -13.52 -13.46 15.31
N GLN A 15 -13.30 -14.30 14.29
CA GLN A 15 -13.93 -14.11 12.99
C GLN A 15 -15.44 -14.24 13.10
N ASP A 16 -15.96 -15.25 13.79
CA ASP A 16 -17.40 -15.38 14.00
C ASP A 16 -18.01 -14.15 14.69
N ARG A 17 -17.31 -13.60 15.69
CA ARG A 17 -17.78 -12.43 16.45
C ARG A 17 -17.70 -11.11 15.69
N PHE A 18 -16.64 -10.87 14.92
CA PHE A 18 -16.37 -9.54 14.34
C PHE A 18 -16.44 -9.50 12.82
N PHE A 19 -16.13 -10.60 12.13
CA PHE A 19 -16.13 -10.64 10.66
C PHE A 19 -17.55 -10.72 10.12
N MET A 20 -18.41 -11.58 10.67
CA MET A 20 -19.80 -11.73 10.19
C MET A 20 -20.63 -10.44 10.38
N PRO A 21 -20.60 -9.76 11.53
CA PRO A 21 -21.24 -8.45 11.67
C PRO A 21 -20.55 -7.34 10.86
N ALA A 22 -19.27 -7.50 10.51
CA ALA A 22 -18.63 -6.54 9.62
C ALA A 22 -19.05 -6.73 8.15
N TRP A 23 -19.39 -7.96 7.77
CA TRP A 23 -19.85 -8.29 6.41
C TRP A 23 -21.22 -7.69 6.08
N ASN A 24 -22.14 -7.68 7.06
CA ASN A 24 -23.48 -7.08 6.88
C ASN A 24 -23.55 -5.59 7.27
N LEU A 25 -22.41 -4.94 7.49
CA LEU A 25 -22.27 -3.53 7.88
C LEU A 25 -22.88 -3.16 9.24
N GLU A 26 -23.17 -4.15 10.09
CA GLU A 26 -23.50 -3.89 11.50
C GLU A 26 -22.26 -3.31 12.22
N ILE A 27 -21.09 -3.94 11.99
CA ILE A 27 -19.79 -3.40 12.37
C ILE A 27 -19.16 -2.69 11.18
N ILE A 28 -18.88 -1.41 11.35
CA ILE A 28 -18.15 -0.59 10.40
C ILE A 28 -16.77 -0.37 10.99
N GLY A 29 -15.80 -1.14 10.47
CA GLY A 29 -14.47 -1.23 11.04
C GLY A 29 -13.40 -0.47 10.24
N THR A 30 -12.43 0.13 10.93
CA THR A 30 -11.30 0.83 10.29
C THR A 30 -9.96 0.40 10.91
N TYR A 31 -8.85 0.91 10.39
CA TYR A 31 -7.50 0.51 10.81
C TYR A 31 -6.71 1.69 11.36
N ALA A 32 -6.54 1.69 12.69
CA ALA A 32 -5.93 2.77 13.46
C ALA A 32 -4.50 2.39 13.88
N GLN A 33 -3.56 2.60 12.96
CA GLN A 33 -2.13 2.37 13.19
C GLN A 33 -1.37 3.67 13.45
N THR A 34 -1.35 4.56 12.46
CA THR A 34 -0.58 5.81 12.45
C THR A 34 -1.00 6.72 13.59
N GLU A 35 0.00 7.34 14.21
CA GLU A 35 -0.13 8.37 15.24
C GLU A 35 0.39 9.72 14.71
N MET A 36 -0.02 10.80 15.36
CA MET A 36 0.46 12.15 15.02
C MET A 36 2.00 12.24 15.06
N GLY A 37 2.65 11.56 16.01
CA GLY A 37 4.11 11.51 16.11
C GLY A 37 4.79 10.43 15.25
N HIS A 38 4.05 9.41 14.80
CA HIS A 38 4.64 8.19 14.24
C HIS A 38 3.79 7.58 13.11
N GLY A 39 4.30 7.65 11.89
CA GLY A 39 3.77 6.91 10.73
C GLY A 39 4.71 5.81 10.26
N THR A 40 5.88 6.20 9.74
CA THR A 40 6.87 5.25 9.19
C THR A 40 7.57 4.42 10.26
N HIS A 41 7.89 5.01 11.42
CA HIS A 41 8.60 4.32 12.50
C HIS A 41 7.63 3.64 13.47
N LEU A 42 7.05 2.51 13.07
CA LEU A 42 6.02 1.81 13.85
C LEU A 42 6.47 1.43 15.26
N ARG A 43 7.74 1.02 15.44
CA ARG A 43 8.28 0.66 16.76
C ARG A 43 8.22 1.81 17.78
N GLY A 44 8.11 3.05 17.30
CA GLY A 44 7.97 4.24 18.14
C GLY A 44 6.55 4.59 18.55
N LEU A 45 5.52 3.88 18.08
CA LEU A 45 4.13 4.15 18.47
C LEU A 45 4.00 4.16 20.00
N GLU A 46 3.24 5.14 20.49
CA GLU A 46 3.13 5.51 21.90
C GLU A 46 1.84 5.01 22.54
N THR A 47 0.80 4.69 21.75
CA THR A 47 -0.44 4.11 22.28
C THR A 47 -0.13 2.81 23.02
N THR A 48 -0.60 2.69 24.26
CA THR A 48 -0.35 1.51 25.10
C THR A 48 -1.61 0.68 25.28
N ALA A 49 -1.47 -0.64 25.33
CA ALA A 49 -2.50 -1.58 25.75
C ALA A 49 -1.95 -2.43 26.92
N THR A 50 -2.34 -2.08 28.15
CA THR A 50 -1.85 -2.75 29.36
C THR A 50 -2.85 -3.79 29.83
N TYR A 51 -2.41 -5.04 29.98
CA TYR A 51 -3.24 -6.13 30.47
C TYR A 51 -3.48 -6.02 31.98
N ASP A 52 -4.74 -6.17 32.39
CA ASP A 52 -5.21 -6.21 33.78
C ASP A 52 -5.70 -7.63 34.11
N PRO A 53 -4.89 -8.45 34.81
CA PRO A 53 -5.27 -9.83 35.14
C PRO A 53 -6.50 -9.93 36.04
N SER A 54 -6.82 -8.88 36.81
CA SER A 54 -7.93 -8.91 37.77
C SER A 54 -9.29 -8.89 37.09
N THR A 55 -9.40 -8.17 35.97
CA THR A 55 -10.63 -8.07 35.17
C THR A 55 -10.55 -8.83 33.86
N GLN A 56 -9.37 -9.36 33.50
CA GLN A 56 -9.08 -9.98 32.20
C GLN A 56 -9.40 -9.04 31.03
N GLU A 57 -8.91 -7.80 31.14
CA GLU A 57 -9.13 -6.74 30.15
C GLU A 57 -7.81 -6.10 29.75
N PHE A 58 -7.80 -5.43 28.59
CA PHE A 58 -6.77 -4.49 28.21
C PHE A 58 -7.23 -3.06 28.46
N ILE A 59 -6.32 -2.26 29.00
CA ILE A 59 -6.50 -0.82 29.21
C ILE A 59 -5.73 -0.10 28.09
N LEU A 60 -6.47 0.46 27.12
CA LEU A 60 -5.92 1.32 26.08
C LEU A 60 -5.77 2.75 26.58
N ASN A 61 -4.62 3.36 26.26
CA ASN A 61 -4.35 4.74 26.63
C ASN A 61 -3.50 5.45 25.58
N SER A 62 -3.83 6.72 25.34
CA SER A 62 -3.05 7.67 24.54
C SER A 62 -2.31 8.61 25.49
N PRO A 63 -1.05 8.31 25.88
CA PRO A 63 -0.34 9.04 26.95
C PRO A 63 -0.03 10.51 26.62
N THR A 64 0.09 10.84 25.34
CA THR A 64 0.55 12.14 24.85
C THR A 64 -0.30 12.59 23.66
N VAL A 65 -0.25 13.88 23.30
CA VAL A 65 -0.89 14.37 22.08
C VAL A 65 -0.29 13.72 20.83
N SER A 66 1.02 13.44 20.83
CA SER A 66 1.69 12.73 19.73
C SER A 66 1.21 11.28 19.55
N SER A 67 0.72 10.65 20.62
CA SER A 67 0.15 9.29 20.59
C SER A 67 -1.27 9.19 20.02
N ILE A 68 -1.93 10.34 19.77
CA ILE A 68 -3.26 10.34 19.17
C ILE A 68 -3.16 9.70 17.78
N LYS A 69 -4.00 8.70 17.52
CA LYS A 69 -4.10 8.10 16.19
C LYS A 69 -4.52 9.17 15.20
N TRP A 70 -3.84 9.26 14.07
CA TRP A 70 -4.01 10.34 13.11
C TRP A 70 -3.89 9.82 11.69
N TRP A 71 -4.83 10.22 10.82
CA TRP A 71 -5.09 9.68 9.47
C TRP A 71 -6.00 8.46 9.31
N PRO A 72 -6.37 7.63 10.31
CA PRO A 72 -7.23 6.47 10.07
C PRO A 72 -8.47 6.79 9.23
N GLY A 73 -8.40 6.37 7.99
CA GLY A 73 -9.41 6.55 6.97
C GLY A 73 -9.06 5.63 5.83
N GLY A 74 -9.86 4.58 5.66
CA GLY A 74 -9.67 3.60 4.60
C GLY A 74 -10.64 3.88 3.48
N CYS A 75 -10.12 4.04 2.27
CA CYS A 75 -10.89 3.77 1.06
C CYS A 75 -10.55 2.33 0.67
N GLU A 76 -11.43 1.37 0.93
CA GLU A 76 -11.20 -0.02 0.54
C GLU A 76 -11.99 -0.36 -0.72
N TRP A 77 -11.29 -0.78 -1.77
CA TRP A 77 -11.88 -1.44 -2.92
C TRP A 77 -11.93 -2.94 -2.63
N VAL A 78 -13.03 -3.43 -2.08
CA VAL A 78 -13.23 -4.88 -1.97
C VAL A 78 -13.84 -5.37 -3.28
N GLY A 79 -12.99 -5.77 -4.22
CA GLY A 79 -13.41 -6.56 -5.37
C GLY A 79 -13.37 -8.04 -5.00
N VAL A 80 -14.49 -8.63 -4.60
CA VAL A 80 -14.56 -10.10 -4.46
C VAL A 80 -14.68 -10.69 -5.87
N ARG A 81 -13.67 -11.44 -6.31
CA ARG A 81 -13.80 -12.29 -7.51
C ARG A 81 -14.60 -13.54 -7.12
N TYR A 82 -15.87 -13.58 -7.48
CA TYR A 82 -16.63 -14.82 -7.48
C TYR A 82 -16.39 -15.56 -8.81
N THR A 83 -15.71 -16.71 -8.75
CA THR A 83 -15.79 -17.71 -9.81
C THR A 83 -16.99 -18.61 -9.54
N HIS A 84 -18.14 -18.28 -10.13
CA HIS A 84 -19.14 -19.27 -10.48
C HIS A 84 -19.39 -19.17 -11.98
N SER A 85 -19.47 -20.33 -12.61
CA SER A 85 -19.52 -20.54 -14.07
C SER A 85 -20.25 -19.43 -14.85
N HIS A 86 -19.49 -18.78 -15.74
CA HIS A 86 -19.97 -18.05 -16.93
C HIS A 86 -20.66 -16.69 -16.78
N ARG A 87 -20.58 -15.97 -15.65
CA ARG A 87 -20.88 -14.52 -15.61
C ARG A 87 -19.93 -13.76 -14.69
N GLU A 88 -19.06 -12.95 -15.28
CA GLU A 88 -18.18 -12.04 -14.55
C GLU A 88 -19.01 -10.88 -13.96
N PHE A 89 -19.14 -10.85 -12.63
CA PHE A 89 -19.65 -9.69 -11.90
C PHE A 89 -18.56 -9.25 -10.92
N VAL A 90 -17.89 -8.14 -11.21
CA VAL A 90 -17.09 -7.43 -10.21
C VAL A 90 -18.06 -6.47 -9.53
N ALA A 91 -18.58 -6.85 -8.36
CA ALA A 91 -19.24 -5.90 -7.48
C ALA A 91 -18.13 -5.00 -6.90
N LEU A 92 -17.85 -3.91 -7.61
CA LEU A 92 -16.87 -2.92 -7.23
C LEU A 92 -17.51 -1.96 -6.21
N THR A 93 -17.71 -2.44 -4.97
CA THR A 93 -18.28 -1.60 -3.91
C THR A 93 -17.15 -0.96 -3.13
N CYS A 94 -16.99 0.36 -3.28
CA CYS A 94 -16.09 1.15 -2.46
C CYS A 94 -16.69 1.24 -1.06
N PHE A 95 -16.07 0.58 -0.08
CA PHE A 95 -16.42 0.79 1.31
C PHE A 95 -15.40 1.78 1.88
N VAL A 96 -15.84 3.03 2.03
CA VAL A 96 -15.11 4.05 2.78
C VAL A 96 -15.34 3.73 4.26
N LEU A 97 -14.32 3.21 4.94
CA LEU A 97 -14.40 2.81 6.34
C LEU A 97 -13.38 3.63 7.15
N THR A 98 -13.89 4.60 7.90
CA THR A 98 -13.18 5.79 8.33
C THR A 98 -13.51 6.14 9.78
N VAL A 99 -12.50 6.53 10.56
CA VAL A 99 -12.66 6.80 11.99
C VAL A 99 -13.47 8.08 12.26
N GLY A 100 -13.38 9.09 11.38
CA GLY A 100 -13.83 10.43 11.70
C GLY A 100 -15.30 10.49 12.13
N LYS A 101 -16.16 9.83 11.37
CA LYS A 101 -17.61 9.83 11.56
C LYS A 101 -18.25 8.46 11.30
N THR A 102 -17.66 7.60 10.48
CA THR A 102 -18.37 6.42 9.94
C THR A 102 -18.19 5.17 10.79
N SER A 103 -16.97 4.87 11.23
CA SER A 103 -16.65 3.61 11.92
C SER A 103 -17.15 3.58 13.36
N ASN A 104 -17.72 2.44 13.75
CA ASN A 104 -18.09 2.12 15.14
C ASN A 104 -17.06 1.20 15.83
N HIS A 105 -16.20 0.53 15.06
CA HIS A 105 -15.08 -0.26 15.55
C HIS A 105 -13.77 0.10 14.84
N ALA A 106 -12.64 -0.14 15.49
CA ALA A 106 -11.32 0.01 14.89
C ALA A 106 -10.40 -1.13 15.30
N VAL A 107 -9.56 -1.61 14.37
CA VAL A 107 -8.34 -2.33 14.74
C VAL A 107 -7.29 -1.30 15.11
N VAL A 108 -6.93 -1.24 16.39
CA VAL A 108 -5.93 -0.32 16.93
C VAL A 108 -4.62 -1.04 17.12
N LEU A 109 -3.54 -0.46 16.59
CA LEU A 109 -2.18 -0.93 16.88
C LEU A 109 -1.64 -0.21 18.12
N ALA A 110 -1.21 -0.97 19.13
CA ALA A 110 -0.70 -0.45 20.39
C ALA A 110 0.45 -1.30 20.93
N GLN A 111 1.29 -0.69 21.77
CA GLN A 111 2.33 -1.40 22.53
C GLN A 111 1.68 -2.25 23.61
N LEU A 112 1.82 -3.57 23.52
CA LEU A 112 1.29 -4.52 24.49
C LEU A 112 2.16 -4.52 25.75
N TYR A 113 1.55 -4.27 26.90
CA TYR A 113 2.17 -4.44 28.21
C TYR A 113 1.47 -5.56 28.98
N THR A 114 2.24 -6.55 29.44
CA THR A 114 1.75 -7.58 30.37
C THR A 114 2.84 -7.94 31.36
N GLN A 115 2.47 -8.22 32.61
CA GLN A 115 3.41 -8.52 33.70
C GLN A 115 4.53 -7.47 33.86
N GLY A 116 4.21 -6.19 33.58
CA GLY A 116 5.17 -5.07 33.67
C GLY A 116 6.15 -4.93 32.50
N GLU A 117 6.08 -5.81 31.49
CA GLU A 117 7.00 -5.78 30.34
C GLU A 117 6.28 -5.40 29.04
N CYS A 118 6.96 -4.61 28.20
CA CYS A 118 6.51 -4.31 26.84
C CYS A 118 6.84 -5.47 25.90
N LYS A 119 5.84 -6.00 25.20
CA LYS A 119 5.97 -7.10 24.23
C LYS A 119 5.92 -6.62 22.78
N GLY A 120 5.92 -5.29 22.56
CA GLY A 120 5.85 -4.67 21.25
C GLY A 120 4.44 -4.53 20.69
N LEU A 121 4.36 -4.24 19.39
CA LEU A 121 3.11 -3.89 18.73
C LEU A 121 2.16 -5.07 18.53
N HIS A 122 0.91 -4.86 18.94
CA HIS A 122 -0.17 -5.80 18.73
C HIS A 122 -1.44 -5.08 18.27
N ALA A 123 -2.32 -5.84 17.62
CA ALA A 123 -3.58 -5.37 17.09
C ALA A 123 -4.73 -5.72 18.03
N PHE A 124 -5.60 -4.74 18.30
CA PHE A 124 -6.74 -4.87 19.20
C PHE A 124 -8.00 -4.37 18.51
N ILE A 125 -9.09 -5.12 18.57
CA ILE A 125 -10.41 -4.68 18.09
C ILE A 125 -11.05 -3.83 19.19
N VAL A 126 -11.27 -2.55 18.90
CA VAL A 126 -11.77 -1.59 19.87
C VAL A 126 -13.11 -1.05 19.38
N PRO A 127 -14.22 -1.24 20.14
CA PRO A 127 -15.43 -0.48 19.87
C PRO A 127 -15.16 0.99 20.22
N ILE A 128 -15.47 1.90 19.30
CA ILE A 128 -15.23 3.33 19.45
C ILE A 128 -16.53 4.15 19.55
N ARG A 129 -17.64 3.59 19.07
CA ARG A 129 -18.98 4.19 19.15
C ARG A 129 -20.00 3.16 19.62
N GLU A 130 -21.02 3.62 20.31
CA GLU A 130 -22.15 2.80 20.71
C GLU A 130 -22.98 2.38 19.48
N MET A 131 -23.42 1.12 19.47
CA MET A 131 -24.25 0.58 18.39
C MET A 131 -25.64 1.22 18.43
N GLY A 132 -26.17 1.65 17.28
CA GLY A 132 -27.48 2.28 17.16
C GLY A 132 -27.46 3.80 17.36
N THR A 133 -26.94 4.31 18.49
CA THR A 133 -26.83 5.76 18.75
C THR A 133 -25.66 6.41 18.02
N HIS A 134 -24.59 5.64 17.77
CA HIS A 134 -23.36 6.07 17.12
C HIS A 134 -22.55 7.15 17.87
N GLU A 135 -22.91 7.38 19.13
CA GLU A 135 -22.19 8.29 20.03
C GLU A 135 -20.83 7.68 20.44
N PRO A 136 -19.76 8.48 20.59
CA PRO A 136 -18.48 7.99 21.09
C PRO A 136 -18.62 7.34 22.47
N LEU A 137 -17.97 6.20 22.67
CA LEU A 137 -17.99 5.51 23.97
C LEU A 137 -17.21 6.32 25.04
N PRO A 138 -17.59 6.22 26.33
CA PRO A 138 -16.88 6.90 27.41
C PRO A 138 -15.39 6.57 27.41
N GLY A 139 -14.54 7.60 27.48
CA GLY A 139 -13.07 7.43 27.41
C GLY A 139 -12.50 7.36 25.99
N VAL A 140 -13.33 7.41 24.95
CA VAL A 140 -12.93 7.51 23.55
C VAL A 140 -13.15 8.94 23.05
N THR A 141 -12.13 9.54 22.46
CA THR A 141 -12.25 10.83 21.76
C THR A 141 -11.96 10.60 20.29
N VAL A 142 -12.91 10.98 19.43
CA VAL A 142 -12.86 10.74 17.98
C VAL A 142 -13.39 11.94 17.19
N GLY A 143 -12.79 12.24 16.06
CA GLY A 143 -13.22 13.32 15.18
C GLY A 143 -12.52 13.30 13.82
N ASP A 144 -12.91 14.22 12.95
CA ASP A 144 -12.31 14.40 11.62
C ASP A 144 -11.05 15.29 11.70
N ILE A 145 -10.03 15.01 10.89
CA ILE A 145 -8.77 15.78 10.89
C ILE A 145 -8.85 17.10 10.09
N GLY A 146 -9.92 17.32 9.34
CA GLY A 146 -10.16 18.52 8.56
C GLY A 146 -9.90 18.39 7.05
N PRO A 147 -9.90 19.52 6.34
CA PRO A 147 -9.73 19.56 4.88
C PRO A 147 -8.32 19.13 4.48
N LYS A 148 -8.24 18.52 3.30
CA LYS A 148 -7.03 17.89 2.75
C LYS A 148 -6.79 18.41 1.33
N PHE A 149 -5.72 17.97 0.68
CA PHE A 149 -5.45 18.34 -0.71
C PHE A 149 -6.44 17.68 -1.70
N GLY A 150 -6.91 16.48 -1.34
CA GLY A 150 -8.00 15.74 -1.96
C GLY A 150 -8.61 14.83 -0.90
N PHE A 151 -9.34 13.76 -1.28
CA PHE A 151 -9.98 12.85 -0.30
C PHE A 151 -11.02 13.60 0.57
N ASP A 152 -11.71 14.59 0.04
CA ASP A 152 -12.69 15.38 0.80
C ASP A 152 -13.89 14.51 1.24
N GLU A 153 -14.20 13.48 0.46
CA GLU A 153 -15.23 12.48 0.74
C GLU A 153 -14.82 11.45 1.81
N ILE A 154 -13.56 11.47 2.25
CA ILE A 154 -13.02 10.54 3.24
C ILE A 154 -12.83 11.27 4.57
N ASP A 155 -13.59 10.84 5.58
CA ASP A 155 -13.49 11.32 6.96
C ASP A 155 -12.29 10.68 7.69
N ASN A 156 -11.09 10.95 7.17
CA ASN A 156 -9.84 10.64 7.87
C ASN A 156 -9.91 11.22 9.28
N GLY A 157 -9.79 10.34 10.28
CA GLY A 157 -10.05 10.72 11.66
C GLY A 157 -8.81 10.84 12.52
N PHE A 158 -9.04 11.38 13.71
CA PHE A 158 -8.18 11.20 14.86
C PHE A 158 -8.89 10.37 15.93
N LEU A 159 -8.12 9.61 16.71
CA LEU A 159 -8.64 8.75 17.78
C LEU A 159 -7.70 8.73 18.98
N SER A 160 -8.26 8.98 20.16
CA SER A 160 -7.54 9.01 21.43
C SER A 160 -8.29 8.22 22.50
N PHE A 161 -7.54 7.55 23.37
CA PHE A 161 -8.08 6.75 24.46
C PHE A 161 -7.66 7.31 25.81
N ASN A 162 -8.60 7.42 26.75
CA ASN A 162 -8.34 7.73 28.14
C ASN A 162 -8.69 6.53 29.01
N LYS A 163 -7.69 5.67 29.27
CA LYS A 163 -7.82 4.42 30.04
C LYS A 163 -9.05 3.59 29.66
N PHE A 164 -9.27 3.43 28.36
CA PHE A 164 -10.41 2.71 27.80
C PHE A 164 -10.23 1.20 27.95
N ARG A 165 -11.24 0.47 28.45
CA ARG A 165 -11.14 -0.97 28.72
C ARG A 165 -11.79 -1.79 27.62
N ILE A 166 -11.11 -2.86 27.20
CA ILE A 166 -11.65 -3.87 26.28
C ILE A 166 -11.42 -5.28 26.84
N PRO A 167 -12.28 -6.26 26.54
CA PRO A 167 -12.04 -7.66 26.91
C PRO A 167 -10.73 -8.18 26.34
N ARG A 168 -10.11 -9.15 27.02
CA ARG A 168 -8.89 -9.82 26.54
C ARG A 168 -9.06 -10.41 25.14
N GLU A 169 -10.23 -10.96 24.85
CA GLU A 169 -10.58 -11.61 23.58
C GLU A 169 -10.59 -10.64 22.39
N ASN A 170 -10.48 -9.34 22.62
CA ASN A 170 -10.41 -8.34 21.56
C ASN A 170 -8.98 -8.17 20.98
N MET A 171 -7.94 -8.70 21.63
CA MET A 171 -6.60 -8.76 21.04
C MET A 171 -6.56 -9.82 19.92
N LEU A 172 -6.03 -9.51 18.74
CA LEU A 172 -5.93 -10.47 17.64
C LEU A 172 -4.89 -11.57 17.95
N MET A 173 -5.37 -12.77 18.28
CA MET A 173 -4.55 -13.80 18.95
C MET A 173 -4.12 -14.99 18.06
N LYS A 174 -4.22 -14.88 16.73
CA LYS A 174 -3.84 -16.00 15.84
C LYS A 174 -2.35 -16.34 15.91
N TYR A 175 -1.49 -15.33 16.03
CA TYR A 175 -0.04 -15.50 16.04
C TYR A 175 0.58 -15.33 17.43
N ALA A 176 0.13 -14.34 18.21
CA ALA A 176 0.61 -14.08 19.56
C ALA A 176 -0.56 -14.13 20.54
N LYS A 177 -0.38 -14.64 21.75
CA LYS A 177 -1.48 -14.79 22.73
C LYS A 177 -1.11 -14.17 24.08
N VAL A 178 -2.13 -13.74 24.80
CA VAL A 178 -2.03 -13.40 26.22
C VAL A 178 -3.02 -14.29 26.95
N GLU A 179 -2.50 -15.19 27.78
CA GLU A 179 -3.31 -16.09 28.60
C GLU A 179 -4.04 -15.32 29.72
N PRO A 180 -5.09 -15.89 30.33
CA PRO A 180 -5.84 -15.22 31.40
C PRO A 180 -4.98 -14.73 32.59
N ASP A 181 -3.90 -15.45 32.90
CA ASP A 181 -2.93 -15.11 33.94
C ASP A 181 -1.93 -14.01 33.53
N GLY A 182 -2.00 -13.54 32.28
CA GLY A 182 -1.10 -12.54 31.70
C GLY A 182 0.14 -13.12 31.02
N THR A 183 0.28 -14.45 30.96
CA THR A 183 1.41 -15.09 30.28
C THR A 183 1.36 -14.80 28.78
N TYR A 184 2.47 -14.27 28.23
CA TYR A 184 2.58 -13.96 26.80
C TYR A 184 3.16 -15.13 26.00
N VAL A 185 2.44 -15.56 24.97
CA VAL A 185 2.87 -16.59 24.02
C VAL A 185 3.30 -15.91 22.72
N LYS A 186 4.60 -16.00 22.42
CA LYS A 186 5.22 -15.38 21.24
C LYS A 186 4.81 -16.07 19.92
N PRO A 187 4.80 -15.33 18.80
CA PRO A 187 4.53 -15.90 17.49
C PRO A 187 5.67 -16.79 16.98
N LEU A 188 5.34 -17.67 16.02
CA LEU A 188 6.32 -18.51 15.30
C LEU A 188 7.35 -17.67 14.54
N SER A 189 6.95 -16.50 14.05
CA SER A 189 7.82 -15.54 13.39
C SER A 189 7.19 -14.16 13.41
N ASP A 190 7.97 -13.14 13.79
CA ASP A 190 7.54 -11.74 13.77
C ASP A 190 7.13 -11.28 12.36
N LYS A 191 7.62 -11.98 11.32
CA LYS A 191 7.38 -11.64 9.91
C LYS A 191 5.98 -11.97 9.41
N LEU A 192 5.18 -12.75 10.14
CA LEU A 192 3.83 -13.13 9.73
C LEU A 192 2.85 -11.95 9.75
N THR A 193 3.15 -10.90 10.52
CA THR A 193 2.38 -9.65 10.55
C THR A 193 2.46 -8.85 9.25
N TYR A 194 3.44 -9.12 8.38
CA TYR A 194 3.61 -8.41 7.10
C TYR A 194 2.61 -8.82 6.01
N GLY A 195 1.89 -9.94 6.18
CA GLY A 195 1.05 -10.51 5.12
C GLY A 195 -0.01 -9.54 4.58
N THR A 196 -0.68 -8.79 5.46
CA THR A 196 -1.69 -7.79 5.08
C THR A 196 -1.06 -6.59 4.36
N MET A 197 0.11 -6.14 4.81
CA MET A 197 0.81 -4.98 4.25
C MET A 197 1.30 -5.24 2.81
N VAL A 198 1.85 -6.44 2.56
CA VAL A 198 2.30 -6.84 1.23
C VAL A 198 1.14 -6.93 0.24
N PHE A 199 -0.01 -7.44 0.67
CA PHE A 199 -1.22 -7.51 -0.16
C PHE A 199 -1.64 -6.13 -0.67
N ILE A 200 -1.70 -5.16 0.23
CA ILE A 200 -2.15 -3.81 -0.09
C ILE A 200 -1.13 -3.12 -1.01
N ARG A 201 0.17 -3.30 -0.77
CA ARG A 201 1.21 -2.80 -1.68
C ARG A 201 1.06 -3.34 -3.09
N SER A 202 0.71 -4.63 -3.24
CA SER A 202 0.40 -5.23 -4.54
C SER A 202 -0.78 -4.54 -5.22
N MET A 203 -1.85 -4.25 -4.48
CA MET A 203 -3.00 -3.49 -5.01
C MET A 203 -2.63 -2.07 -5.46
N ILE A 204 -1.77 -1.36 -4.71
CA ILE A 204 -1.32 0.00 -5.06
C ILE A 204 -0.59 0.04 -6.41
N VAL A 205 0.19 -1.00 -6.73
CA VAL A 205 0.86 -1.11 -8.03
C VAL A 205 -0.18 -1.16 -9.16
N GLY A 206 -1.21 -1.99 -9.01
CA GLY A 206 -2.34 -2.05 -9.96
C GLY A 206 -3.13 -0.75 -10.02
N ASP A 207 -3.30 -0.06 -8.89
CA ASP A 207 -3.97 1.24 -8.84
C ASP A 207 -3.18 2.34 -9.57
N SER A 208 -1.85 2.32 -9.44
CA SER A 208 -0.94 3.21 -10.19
C SER A 208 -1.14 3.08 -11.70
N ALA A 209 -1.31 1.84 -12.19
CA ALA A 209 -1.61 1.59 -13.59
C ALA A 209 -2.97 2.18 -14.01
N ARG A 210 -4.02 1.98 -13.20
CA ARG A 210 -5.38 2.47 -13.50
C ARG A 210 -5.45 4.00 -13.48
N SER A 211 -4.87 4.64 -12.47
CA SER A 211 -4.88 6.09 -12.31
C SER A 211 -4.10 6.78 -13.44
N LEU A 212 -2.92 6.25 -13.79
CA LEU A 212 -2.17 6.74 -14.94
C LEU A 212 -2.92 6.52 -16.27
N SER A 213 -3.56 5.35 -16.46
CA SER A 213 -4.36 5.07 -17.66
C SER A 213 -5.53 6.04 -17.84
N ARG A 214 -6.21 6.42 -16.75
CA ARG A 214 -7.31 7.41 -16.78
C ARG A 214 -6.80 8.77 -17.24
N ALA A 215 -5.69 9.25 -16.67
CA ALA A 215 -5.08 10.51 -17.06
C ALA A 215 -4.58 10.50 -18.52
N CYS A 216 -3.88 9.45 -18.93
CA CYS A 216 -3.44 9.26 -20.32
C CYS A 216 -4.62 9.23 -21.30
N THR A 217 -5.72 8.55 -20.94
CA THR A 217 -6.92 8.48 -21.80
C THR A 217 -7.51 9.86 -22.05
N ILE A 218 -7.61 10.69 -20.99
CA ILE A 218 -8.12 12.06 -21.12
C ILE A 218 -7.16 12.88 -22.00
N ALA A 219 -5.87 12.89 -21.67
CA ALA A 219 -4.89 13.71 -22.36
C ALA A 219 -4.70 13.35 -23.84
N ILE A 220 -4.65 12.05 -24.18
CA ILE A 220 -4.49 11.58 -25.56
C ILE A 220 -5.76 11.88 -26.37
N ARG A 221 -6.96 11.62 -25.84
CA ARG A 221 -8.21 11.95 -26.53
C ARG A 221 -8.36 13.45 -26.74
N TYR A 222 -8.06 14.25 -25.72
CA TYR A 222 -8.04 15.71 -25.85
C TYR A 222 -7.04 16.16 -26.92
N SER A 223 -5.85 15.55 -26.96
CA SER A 223 -4.80 15.89 -27.93
C SER A 223 -5.16 15.55 -29.37
N ALA A 224 -6.00 14.53 -29.58
CA ALA A 224 -6.55 14.18 -30.89
C ALA A 224 -7.71 15.09 -31.31
N VAL A 225 -8.30 15.88 -30.42
CA VAL A 225 -9.40 16.81 -30.76
C VAL A 225 -8.93 18.26 -30.82
N ARG A 226 -7.97 18.64 -29.97
CA ARG A 226 -7.45 20.00 -29.90
C ARG A 226 -6.56 20.27 -31.10
N HIS A 227 -6.87 21.33 -31.84
CA HIS A 227 -6.02 21.90 -32.87
C HIS A 227 -5.40 23.18 -32.31
N GLN A 228 -4.11 23.41 -32.55
CA GLN A 228 -3.43 24.63 -32.12
C GLN A 228 -2.10 24.82 -32.88
N SER A 229 -1.82 26.05 -33.29
CA SER A 229 -0.55 26.45 -33.95
C SER A 229 -0.39 25.80 -35.32
N GLU A 230 0.80 25.87 -35.90
CA GLU A 230 1.09 25.38 -37.25
C GLU A 230 2.38 24.55 -37.25
N ILE A 231 2.43 23.47 -38.05
CA ILE A 231 3.68 22.73 -38.31
C ILE A 231 4.40 23.33 -39.52
N ARG A 232 3.65 23.73 -40.54
CA ARG A 232 4.14 24.45 -41.72
C ARG A 232 3.29 25.70 -41.88
N VAL A 233 3.94 26.79 -42.24
CA VAL A 233 3.29 28.10 -42.40
C VAL A 233 2.20 28.02 -43.46
N GLY A 234 0.97 28.35 -43.09
CA GLY A 234 -0.19 28.39 -43.99
C GLY A 234 -0.98 27.07 -44.13
N ASP A 235 -0.58 26.00 -43.45
CA ASP A 235 -1.40 24.80 -43.30
C ASP A 235 -2.50 25.04 -42.25
N PRO A 236 -3.65 24.33 -42.32
CA PRO A 236 -4.65 24.36 -41.24
C PRO A 236 -4.04 23.87 -39.93
N GLU A 237 -4.51 24.41 -38.80
CA GLU A 237 -4.03 24.01 -37.48
C GLU A 237 -4.14 22.50 -37.32
N PRO A 238 -3.04 21.76 -37.07
CA PRO A 238 -3.08 20.32 -36.90
C PRO A 238 -3.53 19.96 -35.50
N GLN A 239 -3.98 18.72 -35.32
CA GLN A 239 -4.19 18.14 -33.99
C GLN A 239 -2.89 18.24 -33.19
N ILE A 240 -2.94 18.65 -31.93
CA ILE A 240 -1.73 18.83 -31.12
C ILE A 240 -0.98 17.51 -30.91
N LEU A 241 -1.66 16.36 -31.05
CA LEU A 241 -1.04 15.03 -31.03
C LEU A 241 -0.05 14.80 -32.20
N ASN A 242 -0.11 15.60 -33.26
CA ASN A 242 0.83 15.50 -34.39
C ASN A 242 2.21 16.09 -34.06
N PHE A 243 2.32 16.91 -33.01
CA PHE A 243 3.62 17.43 -32.58
C PHE A 243 4.43 16.35 -31.86
N GLN A 244 5.69 16.17 -32.26
CA GLN A 244 6.61 15.22 -31.62
C GLN A 244 6.76 15.47 -30.12
N THR A 245 6.70 16.74 -29.69
CA THR A 245 6.75 17.12 -28.27
C THR A 245 5.55 16.60 -27.49
N GLN A 246 4.35 16.59 -28.08
CA GLN A 246 3.15 16.04 -27.45
C GLN A 246 3.20 14.51 -27.38
N GLN A 247 3.70 13.87 -28.45
CA GLN A 247 3.90 12.42 -28.49
C GLN A 247 4.94 11.97 -27.46
N TYR A 248 6.05 12.69 -27.34
CA TYR A 248 7.11 12.39 -26.36
C TYR A 248 6.63 12.51 -24.92
N LYS A 249 5.69 13.44 -24.63
CA LYS A 249 5.06 13.53 -23.31
C LYS A 249 4.12 12.37 -23.03
N LEU A 250 3.25 12.02 -23.98
CA LEU A 250 2.12 11.12 -23.71
C LEU A 250 2.37 9.64 -24.00
N PHE A 251 3.11 9.30 -25.06
CA PHE A 251 3.29 7.90 -25.46
C PHE A 251 4.17 7.08 -24.49
N PRO A 252 5.24 7.63 -23.89
CA PRO A 252 5.97 6.94 -22.83
C PRO A 252 5.10 6.69 -21.60
N LEU A 253 4.22 7.61 -21.23
CA LEU A 253 3.28 7.44 -20.12
C LEU A 253 2.22 6.39 -20.44
N LEU A 254 1.72 6.33 -21.68
CA LEU A 254 0.84 5.27 -22.14
C LEU A 254 1.52 3.90 -22.05
N ALA A 255 2.74 3.76 -22.54
CA ALA A 255 3.52 2.53 -22.45
C ALA A 255 3.77 2.13 -20.97
N THR A 256 4.06 3.12 -20.12
CA THR A 256 4.25 2.93 -18.68
C THR A 256 2.98 2.42 -18.00
N ALA A 257 1.80 2.92 -18.39
CA ALA A 257 0.53 2.46 -17.84
C ALA A 257 0.29 0.97 -18.11
N TYR A 258 0.60 0.50 -19.33
CA TYR A 258 0.55 -0.93 -19.67
C TYR A 258 1.62 -1.74 -18.93
N ALA A 259 2.85 -1.24 -18.81
CA ALA A 259 3.89 -1.90 -18.05
C ALA A 259 3.47 -2.10 -16.58
N PHE A 260 2.91 -1.07 -15.94
CA PHE A 260 2.40 -1.17 -14.56
C PHE A 260 1.22 -2.11 -14.44
N HIS A 261 0.36 -2.19 -15.46
CA HIS A 261 -0.73 -3.15 -15.48
C HIS A 261 -0.21 -4.61 -15.43
N PHE A 262 0.78 -4.95 -16.27
CA PHE A 262 1.39 -6.27 -16.27
C PHE A 262 2.14 -6.58 -14.96
N VAL A 263 2.87 -5.60 -14.42
CA VAL A 263 3.58 -5.75 -13.14
C VAL A 263 2.60 -5.91 -11.98
N GLY A 264 1.45 -5.23 -11.99
CA GLY A 264 0.40 -5.40 -10.99
C GLY A 264 -0.19 -6.81 -11.01
N SER A 265 -0.46 -7.37 -12.20
CA SER A 265 -0.92 -8.76 -12.35
C SER A 265 0.12 -9.76 -11.82
N TYR A 266 1.39 -9.57 -12.20
CA TYR A 266 2.50 -10.39 -11.71
C TYR A 266 2.63 -10.35 -10.17
N MET A 267 2.49 -9.16 -9.56
CA MET A 267 2.53 -9.00 -8.11
C MET A 267 1.37 -9.69 -7.41
N SER A 268 0.17 -9.65 -8.00
CA SER A 268 -1.00 -10.39 -7.49
C SER A 268 -0.75 -11.89 -7.53
N GLU A 269 -0.30 -12.45 -8.66
CA GLU A 269 0.01 -13.88 -8.78
C GLU A 269 1.09 -14.33 -7.79
N THR A 270 2.15 -13.54 -7.67
CA THR A 270 3.26 -13.81 -6.74
C THR A 270 2.80 -13.81 -5.28
N TYR A 271 1.94 -12.85 -4.90
CA TYR A 271 1.38 -12.79 -3.55
C TYR A 271 0.54 -14.04 -3.21
N HIS A 272 -0.34 -14.47 -4.12
CA HIS A 272 -1.19 -15.64 -3.88
C HIS A 272 -0.36 -16.93 -3.77
N ARG A 273 0.65 -17.08 -4.63
CA ARG A 273 1.57 -18.22 -4.59
C ARG A 273 2.30 -18.30 -3.25
N ILE A 274 2.98 -17.22 -2.84
CA ILE A 274 3.76 -17.19 -1.60
C ILE A 274 2.87 -17.31 -0.36
N THR A 275 1.64 -16.78 -0.40
CA THR A 275 0.68 -16.97 0.71
C THR A 275 0.26 -18.43 0.84
N GLY A 276 0.12 -19.16 -0.28
CA GLY A 276 -0.07 -20.61 -0.27
C GLY A 276 1.12 -21.37 0.33
N ASP A 277 2.34 -20.96 0.01
CA ASP A 277 3.57 -21.55 0.54
C ASP A 277 3.70 -21.33 2.06
N ILE A 278 3.31 -20.16 2.57
CA ILE A 278 3.29 -19.84 4.00
C ILE A 278 2.35 -20.78 4.77
N GLN A 279 1.19 -21.11 4.20
CA GLN A 279 0.25 -22.06 4.83
C GLN A 279 0.85 -23.46 4.96
N GLN A 280 1.80 -23.82 4.10
CA GLN A 280 2.55 -25.08 4.14
C GLN A 280 3.82 -24.98 5.01
N GLY A 281 4.06 -23.84 5.66
CA GLY A 281 5.23 -23.60 6.53
C GLY A 281 6.49 -23.14 5.81
N ASN A 282 6.44 -22.83 4.51
CA ASN A 282 7.58 -22.32 3.76
C ASN A 282 7.62 -20.79 3.78
N LEU A 283 8.68 -20.22 4.36
CA LEU A 283 8.85 -18.77 4.54
C LEU A 283 10.02 -18.19 3.72
N ASN A 284 10.61 -18.97 2.81
CA ASN A 284 11.88 -18.63 2.17
C ASN A 284 11.79 -17.42 1.24
N GLU A 285 10.69 -17.28 0.49
CA GLU A 285 10.51 -16.20 -0.48
C GLU A 285 9.86 -14.93 0.11
N LEU A 286 9.43 -14.98 1.37
CA LEU A 286 8.79 -13.84 2.04
C LEU A 286 9.68 -12.58 2.08
N PRO A 287 11.01 -12.66 2.33
CA PRO A 287 11.89 -11.49 2.29
C PRO A 287 11.94 -10.84 0.91
N GLU A 288 12.00 -11.64 -0.17
CA GLU A 288 12.04 -11.14 -1.55
C GLU A 288 10.71 -10.45 -1.89
N LEU A 289 9.58 -11.09 -1.58
CA LEU A 289 8.26 -10.51 -1.80
C LEU A 289 8.09 -9.18 -1.05
N HIS A 290 8.55 -9.09 0.19
CA HIS A 290 8.50 -7.85 0.97
C HIS A 290 9.32 -6.73 0.32
N ALA A 291 10.56 -7.01 -0.07
CA ALA A 291 11.43 -6.02 -0.70
C ALA A 291 10.95 -5.59 -2.08
N LEU A 292 10.44 -6.53 -2.88
CA LEU A 292 9.90 -6.28 -4.22
C LEU A 292 8.61 -5.46 -4.15
N SER A 293 7.68 -5.81 -3.26
CA SER A 293 6.44 -5.04 -3.06
C SER A 293 6.71 -3.61 -2.60
N ALA A 294 7.68 -3.40 -1.70
CA ALA A 294 8.09 -2.07 -1.25
C ALA A 294 8.66 -1.23 -2.40
N GLY A 295 9.62 -1.78 -3.16
CA GLY A 295 10.28 -1.08 -4.26
C GLY A 295 9.32 -0.77 -5.41
N LEU A 296 8.46 -1.73 -5.81
CA LEU A 296 7.48 -1.52 -6.86
C LEU A 296 6.40 -0.52 -6.45
N LYS A 297 5.90 -0.58 -5.21
CA LYS A 297 4.97 0.44 -4.69
C LYS A 297 5.58 1.83 -4.80
N ALA A 298 6.82 2.01 -4.36
CA ALA A 298 7.48 3.31 -4.38
C ALA A 298 7.73 3.81 -5.82
N PHE A 299 8.27 2.95 -6.69
CA PHE A 299 8.57 3.28 -8.07
C PHE A 299 7.30 3.65 -8.85
N THR A 300 6.29 2.78 -8.82
CA THR A 300 5.08 2.96 -9.63
C THR A 300 4.26 4.16 -9.19
N THR A 301 4.17 4.43 -7.88
CA THR A 301 3.43 5.60 -7.37
C THR A 301 4.11 6.91 -7.72
N TRP A 302 5.44 7.02 -7.61
CA TRP A 302 6.16 8.22 -8.03
C TRP A 302 5.98 8.52 -9.53
N VAL A 303 6.19 7.51 -10.37
CA VAL A 303 6.09 7.65 -11.82
C VAL A 303 4.65 7.97 -12.24
N ALA A 304 3.65 7.30 -11.67
CA ALA A 304 2.25 7.57 -11.98
C ALA A 304 1.83 8.96 -11.50
N SER A 305 2.25 9.41 -10.31
CA SER A 305 1.92 10.74 -9.81
C SER A 305 2.49 11.84 -10.70
N ALA A 306 3.75 11.71 -11.13
CA ALA A 306 4.37 12.64 -12.08
C ALA A 306 3.67 12.58 -13.45
N GLY A 307 3.36 11.38 -13.94
CA GLY A 307 2.69 11.18 -15.23
C GLY A 307 1.28 11.74 -15.28
N ILE A 308 0.52 11.70 -14.18
CA ILE A 308 -0.82 12.30 -14.10
C ILE A 308 -0.72 13.83 -14.24
N GLU A 309 0.25 14.47 -13.57
CA GLU A 309 0.44 15.91 -13.68
C GLU A 309 0.96 16.34 -15.06
N GLU A 310 1.85 15.55 -15.68
CA GLU A 310 2.24 15.74 -17.08
C GLU A 310 1.05 15.66 -18.03
N CYS A 311 0.13 14.70 -17.83
CA CYS A 311 -1.13 14.61 -18.58
C CYS A 311 -1.99 15.88 -18.41
N ARG A 312 -2.04 16.45 -17.19
CA ARG A 312 -2.75 17.70 -16.92
C ARG A 312 -2.16 18.86 -17.71
N MET A 313 -0.83 19.02 -17.66
CA MET A 313 -0.11 20.06 -18.38
C MET A 313 -0.20 19.91 -19.90
N ALA A 314 -0.24 18.67 -20.40
CA ALA A 314 -0.43 18.36 -21.82
C ALA A 314 -1.80 18.80 -22.37
N CYS A 315 -2.79 19.02 -21.49
CA CYS A 315 -4.10 19.59 -21.85
C CYS A 315 -4.14 21.13 -21.81
N GLY A 316 -3.01 21.79 -21.59
CA GLY A 316 -2.91 23.25 -21.52
C GLY A 316 -3.81 23.86 -20.44
N GLY A 317 -4.34 25.06 -20.70
CA GLY A 317 -5.21 25.77 -19.74
C GLY A 317 -6.49 25.01 -19.37
N HIS A 318 -7.05 24.22 -20.29
CA HIS A 318 -8.27 23.45 -20.03
C HIS A 318 -8.02 22.32 -19.02
N GLY A 319 -6.79 21.79 -18.95
CA GLY A 319 -6.40 20.81 -17.94
C GLY A 319 -6.39 21.36 -16.51
N TYR A 320 -6.37 22.69 -16.33
CA TYR A 320 -6.46 23.30 -15.00
C TYR A 320 -7.90 23.35 -14.46
N SER A 321 -8.90 23.26 -15.35
CA SER A 321 -10.31 23.18 -14.93
C SER A 321 -10.60 21.82 -14.30
N ARG A 322 -11.34 21.82 -13.19
CA ARG A 322 -11.85 20.59 -12.56
C ARG A 322 -12.73 19.76 -13.51
N CYS A 323 -13.39 20.40 -14.48
CA CYS A 323 -14.18 19.71 -15.51
C CYS A 323 -13.34 18.81 -16.43
N SER A 324 -12.01 18.98 -16.48
CA SER A 324 -11.13 18.04 -17.18
C SER A 324 -11.02 16.68 -16.48
N GLY A 325 -11.34 16.61 -15.18
CA GLY A 325 -11.23 15.42 -14.35
C GLY A 325 -9.80 15.06 -13.91
N ILE A 326 -8.76 15.63 -14.52
CA ILE A 326 -7.36 15.31 -14.18
C ILE A 326 -6.96 15.84 -12.79
N PRO A 327 -7.34 17.06 -12.36
CA PRO A 327 -7.07 17.53 -11.01
C PRO A 327 -7.57 16.57 -9.93
N ASP A 328 -8.81 16.08 -10.06
CA ASP A 328 -9.41 15.13 -9.12
C ASP A 328 -8.66 13.79 -9.12
N ILE A 329 -8.25 13.28 -10.29
CA ILE A 329 -7.41 12.07 -10.37
C ILE A 329 -6.08 12.26 -9.63
N TYR A 330 -5.43 13.43 -9.80
CA TYR A 330 -4.14 13.71 -9.18
C TYR A 330 -4.24 13.80 -7.66
N VAL A 331 -5.16 14.60 -7.14
CA VAL A 331 -5.30 14.80 -5.69
C VAL A 331 -5.78 13.55 -4.96
N THR A 332 -6.55 12.68 -5.64
CA THR A 332 -6.91 11.36 -5.12
C THR A 332 -5.72 10.38 -5.17
N PHE A 333 -4.88 10.42 -6.20
CA PHE A 333 -3.81 9.43 -6.33
C PHE A 333 -2.55 9.77 -5.52
N THR A 334 -2.19 11.06 -5.40
CA THR A 334 -0.91 11.48 -4.81
C THR A 334 -0.62 10.95 -3.39
N PRO A 335 -1.61 10.74 -2.49
CA PRO A 335 -1.35 10.16 -1.17
C PRO A 335 -0.74 8.74 -1.22
N ALA A 336 -0.87 8.03 -2.35
CA ALA A 336 -0.26 6.72 -2.56
C ALA A 336 1.26 6.75 -2.47
N CYS A 337 1.90 7.91 -2.65
CA CYS A 337 3.34 8.08 -2.42
C CYS A 337 3.73 8.06 -0.93
N THR A 338 2.75 8.15 -0.02
CA THR A 338 2.97 8.30 1.42
C THR A 338 2.37 7.15 2.22
N TYR A 339 1.10 6.79 1.98
CA TYR A 339 0.47 5.72 2.74
C TYR A 339 1.08 4.35 2.39
N GLU A 340 0.93 3.38 3.31
CA GLU A 340 1.54 2.03 3.21
C GLU A 340 3.08 2.01 3.11
N GLY A 341 3.70 3.10 3.56
CA GLY A 341 5.13 3.31 3.65
C GLY A 341 5.58 4.45 2.75
N GLU A 342 6.27 5.44 3.32
CA GLU A 342 6.84 6.55 2.56
C GLU A 342 7.85 6.02 1.53
N ASN A 343 7.75 6.51 0.29
CA ASN A 343 8.45 5.92 -0.85
C ASN A 343 9.98 5.87 -0.69
N THR A 344 10.61 6.88 -0.11
CA THR A 344 12.06 6.89 0.16
C THR A 344 12.44 5.79 1.15
N VAL A 345 11.67 5.64 2.24
CA VAL A 345 11.91 4.57 3.22
C VAL A 345 11.65 3.19 2.61
N MET A 346 10.67 3.05 1.72
CA MET A 346 10.45 1.80 0.99
C MET A 346 11.63 1.46 0.09
N MET A 347 12.18 2.43 -0.63
CA MET A 347 13.40 2.23 -1.41
C MET A 347 14.60 1.85 -0.53
N LEU A 348 14.72 2.42 0.68
CA LEU A 348 15.76 2.02 1.64
C LEU A 348 15.58 0.57 2.13
N GLN A 349 14.35 0.09 2.30
CA GLN A 349 14.08 -1.31 2.62
C GLN A 349 14.52 -2.24 1.49
N THR A 350 14.18 -1.89 0.24
CA THR A 350 14.63 -2.64 -0.94
C THR A 350 16.16 -2.60 -1.07
N ALA A 351 16.80 -1.46 -0.87
CA ALA A 351 18.26 -1.32 -0.92
C ALA A 351 18.95 -2.21 0.12
N ARG A 352 18.46 -2.23 1.38
CA ARG A 352 19.01 -3.12 2.43
C ARG A 352 18.91 -4.59 2.04
N PHE A 353 17.79 -5.00 1.43
CA PHE A 353 17.63 -6.35 0.93
C PHE A 353 18.64 -6.65 -0.20
N LEU A 354 18.79 -5.74 -1.17
CA LEU A 354 19.76 -5.89 -2.27
C LEU A 354 21.20 -6.00 -1.76
N PHE A 355 21.62 -5.17 -0.80
CA PHE A 355 22.95 -5.25 -0.18
C PHE A 355 23.19 -6.59 0.53
N LYS A 356 22.16 -7.09 1.25
CA LYS A 356 22.24 -8.41 1.89
C LYS A 356 22.40 -9.52 0.85
N SER A 357 21.60 -9.49 -0.21
CA SER A 357 21.66 -10.48 -1.28
C SER A 357 22.99 -10.41 -2.04
N TYR A 358 23.50 -9.22 -2.33
CA TYR A 358 24.82 -9.03 -2.92
C TYR A 358 25.92 -9.66 -2.05
N THR A 359 25.88 -9.41 -0.74
CA THR A 359 26.84 -10.01 0.21
C THR A 359 26.78 -11.53 0.16
N ALA A 360 25.56 -12.10 0.14
CA ALA A 360 25.35 -13.54 0.01
C ALA A 360 25.93 -14.09 -1.31
N ALA A 361 25.66 -13.45 -2.44
CA ALA A 361 26.22 -13.83 -3.75
C ALA A 361 27.76 -13.80 -3.76
N THR A 362 28.37 -12.72 -3.22
CA THR A 362 29.84 -12.61 -3.13
C THR A 362 30.46 -13.63 -2.19
N SER A 363 29.70 -14.15 -1.22
CA SER A 363 30.14 -15.23 -0.32
C SER A 363 30.00 -16.63 -0.93
N GLY A 364 29.51 -16.75 -2.17
CA GLY A 364 29.33 -18.01 -2.88
C GLY A 364 27.94 -18.65 -2.75
N GLU A 365 26.99 -17.97 -2.11
CA GLU A 365 25.60 -18.40 -2.07
C GLU A 365 24.91 -18.13 -3.40
N ARG A 366 24.25 -19.12 -3.98
CA ARG A 366 23.55 -18.96 -5.25
C ARG A 366 22.16 -18.38 -5.02
N LEU A 367 21.93 -17.19 -5.53
CA LEU A 367 20.63 -16.51 -5.45
C LEU A 367 19.64 -17.05 -6.48
N GLY A 368 18.39 -17.22 -6.08
CA GLY A 368 17.26 -17.57 -6.94
C GLY A 368 16.41 -16.36 -7.33
N GLY A 369 15.30 -16.64 -8.03
CA GLY A 369 14.27 -15.63 -8.29
C GLY A 369 14.73 -14.45 -9.15
N MET A 370 14.20 -13.26 -8.83
CA MET A 370 14.49 -12.04 -9.58
C MET A 370 15.94 -11.57 -9.37
N LEU A 371 16.62 -12.03 -8.33
CA LEU A 371 18.01 -11.65 -8.01
C LEU A 371 19.06 -12.57 -8.64
N SER A 372 18.65 -13.54 -9.45
CA SER A 372 19.57 -14.49 -10.09
C SER A 372 20.64 -13.81 -10.95
N TYR A 373 20.38 -12.60 -11.46
CA TYR A 373 21.36 -11.80 -12.21
C TYR A 373 22.56 -11.34 -11.37
N LEU A 374 22.43 -11.27 -10.03
CA LEU A 374 23.53 -10.90 -9.14
C LEU A 374 24.59 -11.99 -9.01
N ASN A 375 24.27 -13.23 -9.37
CA ASN A 375 25.24 -14.34 -9.38
C ASN A 375 26.36 -14.10 -10.41
N ASP A 376 26.02 -13.42 -11.51
CA ASP A 376 26.93 -13.17 -12.63
C ASP A 376 27.83 -11.93 -12.40
N VAL A 377 27.69 -11.24 -11.25
CA VAL A 377 28.49 -10.05 -10.91
C VAL A 377 29.92 -10.40 -10.53
N SER A 378 30.13 -11.58 -9.92
CA SER A 378 31.46 -12.07 -9.54
C SER A 378 32.38 -12.34 -10.73
N SER A 379 31.82 -12.60 -11.92
CA SER A 379 32.55 -12.93 -13.14
C SER A 379 32.80 -11.72 -14.05
N GLN A 380 32.17 -10.57 -13.77
CA GLN A 380 32.33 -9.34 -14.53
C GLN A 380 32.91 -8.25 -13.61
N HIS A 381 34.23 -8.11 -13.58
CA HIS A 381 34.80 -6.80 -13.21
C HIS A 381 34.17 -5.77 -14.15
N VAL A 382 33.50 -4.75 -13.58
CA VAL A 382 32.97 -3.60 -14.33
C VAL A 382 34.17 -2.84 -14.92
N GLN A 383 34.70 -3.36 -16.01
CA GLN A 383 35.74 -2.74 -16.80
C GLN A 383 35.05 -1.68 -17.64
N PRO A 384 35.38 -0.39 -17.49
CA PRO A 384 34.81 0.66 -18.31
C PRO A 384 35.07 0.36 -19.78
N GLN A 385 34.02 0.03 -20.54
CA GLN A 385 34.16 -0.21 -21.97
C GLN A 385 34.21 1.13 -22.73
N PRO A 386 35.12 1.29 -23.70
CA PRO A 386 35.14 2.47 -24.54
C PRO A 386 33.86 2.53 -25.40
N LEU A 387 33.18 3.69 -25.39
CA LEU A 387 31.96 4.00 -26.18
C LEU A 387 32.07 3.69 -27.68
N ALA A 388 33.28 3.55 -28.21
CA ALA A 388 33.57 3.24 -29.61
C ALA A 388 33.52 1.73 -29.97
N GLY A 389 33.39 0.85 -28.98
CA GLY A 389 33.18 -0.58 -29.21
C GLY A 389 31.74 -0.84 -29.67
N ARG A 390 31.54 -1.73 -30.66
CA ARG A 390 30.20 -2.22 -31.01
C ARG A 390 29.54 -2.73 -29.73
N SER A 391 28.48 -2.04 -29.30
CA SER A 391 27.60 -2.51 -28.24
C SER A 391 27.24 -3.98 -28.50
N GLN A 392 27.53 -4.87 -27.56
CA GLN A 392 27.04 -6.26 -27.61
C GLN A 392 25.51 -6.32 -27.47
N ILE A 393 24.88 -5.21 -27.05
CA ILE A 393 23.43 -5.06 -26.89
C ILE A 393 22.83 -4.54 -28.21
N ASN A 394 21.94 -5.31 -28.80
CA ASN A 394 21.13 -4.88 -29.95
C ASN A 394 19.88 -4.13 -29.45
N ILE A 395 19.83 -2.82 -29.63
CA ILE A 395 18.71 -1.98 -29.15
C ILE A 395 17.35 -2.32 -29.79
N ASN A 396 17.35 -3.02 -30.93
CA ASN A 396 16.13 -3.43 -31.63
C ASN A 396 15.62 -4.81 -31.17
N ASP A 397 16.36 -5.49 -30.29
CA ASP A 397 15.97 -6.79 -29.74
C ASP A 397 15.55 -6.64 -28.26
N LEU A 398 14.37 -7.16 -27.92
CA LEU A 398 13.82 -7.04 -26.58
C LEU A 398 14.64 -7.80 -25.53
N LEU A 399 15.21 -8.95 -25.89
CA LEU A 399 16.05 -9.72 -24.96
C LEU A 399 17.34 -8.97 -24.63
N SER A 400 17.96 -8.36 -25.64
CA SER A 400 19.11 -7.48 -25.47
C SER A 400 18.81 -6.28 -24.57
N LEU A 401 17.62 -5.67 -24.69
CA LEU A 401 17.19 -4.60 -23.79
C LEU A 401 17.03 -5.08 -22.35
N VAL A 402 16.42 -6.24 -22.13
CA VAL A 402 16.29 -6.82 -20.78
C VAL A 402 17.66 -7.05 -20.15
N GLU A 403 18.61 -7.55 -20.93
CA GLU A 403 19.98 -7.77 -20.48
C GLU A 403 20.68 -6.46 -20.10
N ALA A 404 20.49 -5.41 -20.90
CA ALA A 404 21.01 -4.08 -20.58
C ALA A 404 20.50 -3.55 -19.23
N TYR A 405 19.21 -3.75 -18.93
CA TYR A 405 18.63 -3.35 -17.65
C TYR A 405 19.12 -4.21 -16.48
N LYS A 406 19.36 -5.52 -16.69
CA LYS A 406 19.98 -6.38 -15.68
C LYS A 406 21.39 -5.92 -15.35
N GLN A 407 22.21 -5.66 -16.36
CA GLN A 407 23.59 -5.19 -16.18
C GLN A 407 23.67 -3.81 -15.54
N ARG A 408 22.67 -2.95 -15.76
CA ARG A 408 22.58 -1.65 -15.07
C ARG A 408 22.21 -1.80 -13.60
N ALA A 409 21.39 -2.80 -13.26
CA ALA A 409 20.91 -3.03 -11.90
C ALA A 409 21.93 -3.80 -11.04
N ALA A 410 22.65 -4.73 -11.67
CA ALA A 410 23.85 -5.38 -11.14
C ALA A 410 24.95 -4.37 -10.81
#